data_AF-A0A7J9EBT1-F1
#
_entry.id   AF-A0A7J9EBT1-F1
#
_cell.length_a   1.000
_cell.length_b   1.000
_cell.length_c   1.000
_cell.angle_alpha   90.00
_cell.angle_beta   90.00
_cell.angle_gamma   90.00
#
_symmetry.space_group_name_H-M   'P 1'
#
loop_
_entity.id
_entity.type
_entity.pdbx_description
1 polymer ?
#
loop_
_entity_poly.entity_id
_entity_poly.type
_entity_poly.pdbx_seq_one_letter_code
_entity_poly.pdbx_strand_id
1 'polypeptide(L)'
;MVGFWHSCDSYTNNLENYCPKLIATYRGKYYDGTVTYGGFSDTMVVDEHFIIRIPHNLPLDAAAPFFASESQCHLAVKFDKAMGAKVTVISTSINKKKAALKNLGADSFFVSRDQDQLQVINGTLDGIIDTISAQHPLLPLLGLLKTHGNLILVVL
;
A
#
# COMPACT_ATOMS: atom_id res chain seq x y z
N MET A 1 -3.64 -8.83 -10.64
CA MET A 1 -2.84 -9.37 -11.76
C MET A 1 -3.48 -10.67 -12.18
N VAL A 2 -3.57 -10.94 -13.48
CA VAL A 2 -4.25 -12.15 -14.00
C VAL A 2 -3.34 -13.03 -14.88
N GLY A 3 -2.09 -12.61 -15.09
CA GLY A 3 -1.12 -13.32 -15.91
C GLY A 3 0.21 -12.57 -16.01
N PHE A 4 1.26 -13.26 -16.46
CA PHE A 4 2.50 -12.67 -16.98
C PHE A 4 3.19 -13.64 -17.96
N TRP A 5 4.14 -13.17 -18.76
CA TRP A 5 4.93 -14.06 -19.62
C TRP A 5 5.99 -14.84 -18.82
N HIS A 6 5.93 -16.18 -18.82
CA HIS A 6 6.74 -17.11 -18.00
C HIS A 6 8.28 -17.04 -18.15
N SER A 7 8.83 -16.12 -18.95
CA SER A 7 10.25 -16.07 -19.35
C SER A 7 11.05 -14.95 -18.67
N CYS A 8 10.74 -14.57 -17.43
CA CYS A 8 11.41 -13.46 -16.73
C CYS A 8 12.16 -13.93 -15.49
N ASP A 9 13.34 -13.39 -15.22
CA ASP A 9 14.14 -13.68 -14.02
C ASP A 9 13.43 -13.30 -12.71
N SER A 10 12.48 -12.36 -12.75
CA SER A 10 11.65 -12.02 -11.59
C SER A 10 10.70 -13.17 -11.22
N TYR A 11 10.31 -14.02 -12.17
CA TYR A 11 9.42 -15.17 -11.90
C TYR A 11 10.10 -16.23 -11.04
N THR A 12 11.36 -16.57 -11.33
CA THR A 12 12.11 -17.58 -10.56
C THR A 12 12.29 -17.18 -9.09
N ASN A 13 12.13 -15.88 -8.79
CA ASN A 13 12.22 -15.33 -7.45
C ASN A 13 10.86 -15.05 -6.78
N ASN A 14 9.73 -15.48 -7.36
CA ASN A 14 8.36 -15.15 -6.89
C ASN A 14 8.10 -13.64 -6.78
N LEU A 15 8.62 -12.88 -7.76
CA LEU A 15 8.52 -11.43 -7.87
C LEU A 15 7.77 -11.05 -9.17
N GLU A 16 6.66 -11.73 -9.43
CA GLU A 16 5.93 -11.65 -10.70
C GLU A 16 5.38 -10.25 -10.98
N ASN A 17 5.11 -9.46 -9.94
CA ASN A 17 4.71 -8.06 -10.03
C ASN A 17 5.79 -7.14 -10.62
N TYR A 18 7.06 -7.58 -10.63
CA TYR A 18 8.18 -6.88 -11.26
C TYR A 18 8.47 -7.37 -12.69
N CYS A 19 7.67 -8.29 -13.22
CA CYS A 19 7.83 -8.77 -14.59
C CYS A 19 7.44 -7.66 -15.59
N PRO A 20 8.26 -7.36 -16.62
CA PRO A 20 7.96 -6.32 -17.60
C PRO A 20 6.72 -6.63 -18.46
N LYS A 21 6.33 -7.92 -18.55
CA LYS A 21 5.15 -8.38 -19.29
C LYS A 21 4.06 -8.88 -18.33
N LEU A 22 3.74 -8.04 -17.37
CA LEU A 22 2.59 -8.17 -16.46
C LEU A 22 1.27 -8.00 -17.24
N ILE A 23 0.28 -8.86 -16.97
CA ILE A 23 -1.10 -8.69 -17.43
C ILE A 23 -1.95 -8.18 -16.28
N ALA A 24 -2.38 -6.92 -16.40
CA ALA A 24 -3.23 -6.25 -15.42
C ALA A 24 -4.62 -6.90 -15.35
N THR A 25 -5.29 -6.80 -14.18
CA THR A 25 -6.62 -7.38 -13.95
C THR A 25 -7.71 -6.73 -14.82
N TYR A 26 -7.53 -5.47 -15.19
CA TYR A 26 -8.46 -4.73 -16.04
C TYR A 26 -7.69 -3.95 -17.09
N ARG A 27 -8.29 -3.76 -18.28
CA ARG A 27 -7.69 -3.03 -19.42
C ARG A 27 -6.32 -3.57 -19.90
N GLY A 28 -5.91 -4.76 -19.47
CA GLY A 28 -4.80 -5.51 -20.02
C GLY A 28 -5.21 -6.31 -21.25
N LYS A 29 -4.21 -6.80 -22.00
CA LYS A 29 -4.42 -7.82 -23.05
C LYS A 29 -4.01 -9.18 -22.50
N TYR A 30 -4.92 -10.14 -22.53
CA TYR A 30 -4.64 -11.51 -22.14
C TYR A 30 -3.86 -12.26 -23.24
N TYR A 31 -3.41 -13.49 -22.97
CA TYR A 31 -2.57 -14.25 -23.92
C TYR A 31 -3.26 -14.52 -25.27
N ASP A 32 -4.59 -14.60 -25.26
CA ASP A 32 -5.45 -14.80 -26.43
C ASP A 32 -5.77 -13.49 -27.20
N GLY A 33 -5.24 -12.35 -26.73
CA GLY A 33 -5.48 -11.03 -27.30
C GLY A 33 -6.77 -10.36 -26.83
N THR A 34 -7.58 -11.01 -25.99
CA THR A 34 -8.79 -10.41 -25.42
C THR A 34 -8.45 -9.36 -24.37
N VAL A 35 -9.40 -8.46 -24.12
CA VAL A 35 -9.25 -7.44 -23.06
C VAL A 35 -9.67 -8.05 -21.73
N THR A 36 -8.85 -7.86 -20.70
CA THR A 36 -9.18 -8.32 -19.34
C THR A 36 -10.20 -7.38 -18.69
N TYR A 37 -11.23 -7.97 -18.08
CA TYR A 37 -12.25 -7.26 -17.30
C TYR A 37 -12.03 -7.53 -15.80
N GLY A 38 -12.13 -6.47 -15.00
CA GLY A 38 -11.93 -6.56 -13.54
C GLY A 38 -13.14 -7.15 -12.81
N GLY A 39 -13.04 -7.29 -11.49
CA GLY A 39 -14.04 -7.98 -10.65
C GLY A 39 -15.38 -7.25 -10.42
N PHE A 40 -15.69 -6.17 -11.15
CA PHE A 40 -17.01 -5.54 -11.14
C PHE A 40 -17.97 -6.28 -12.10
N SER A 41 -17.98 -7.61 -12.02
CA SER A 41 -18.75 -8.55 -12.83
C SER A 41 -19.36 -9.62 -11.92
N ASP A 42 -20.33 -10.36 -12.46
CA ASP A 42 -20.97 -11.50 -11.79
C ASP A 42 -20.03 -12.71 -11.66
N THR A 43 -19.14 -12.90 -12.63
CA THR A 43 -18.16 -13.99 -12.66
C THR A 43 -16.76 -13.46 -13.01
N MET A 44 -15.72 -14.12 -12.49
CA MET A 44 -14.32 -13.85 -12.82
C MET A 44 -13.59 -15.17 -13.09
N VAL A 45 -12.78 -15.20 -14.14
CA VAL A 45 -11.92 -16.35 -14.49
C VAL A 45 -10.47 -15.87 -14.44
N VAL A 46 -9.63 -16.58 -13.69
CA VAL A 46 -8.22 -16.25 -13.47
C VAL A 46 -7.40 -17.54 -13.47
N ASP A 47 -6.16 -17.45 -13.93
CA ASP A 47 -5.19 -18.53 -13.82
C ASP A 47 -4.89 -18.87 -12.35
N GLU A 48 -4.74 -20.16 -12.04
CA GLU A 48 -4.62 -20.67 -10.67
C GLU A 48 -3.43 -20.08 -9.90
N HIS A 49 -2.34 -19.71 -10.59
CA HIS A 49 -1.15 -19.13 -9.97
C HIS A 49 -1.44 -17.76 -9.32
N PHE A 50 -2.49 -17.06 -9.76
CA PHE A 50 -2.88 -15.75 -9.24
C PHE A 50 -4.11 -15.82 -8.33
N ILE A 51 -4.60 -17.02 -8.01
CA ILE A 51 -5.69 -17.23 -7.06
C ILE A 51 -5.11 -17.40 -5.67
N ILE A 52 -5.41 -16.45 -4.78
CA ILE A 52 -5.03 -16.54 -3.36
C ILE A 52 -6.18 -17.18 -2.59
N ARG A 53 -5.88 -18.24 -1.85
CA ARG A 53 -6.84 -18.90 -0.97
C ARG A 53 -7.08 -18.06 0.29
N ILE A 54 -8.30 -17.58 0.47
CA ILE A 54 -8.70 -16.84 1.68
C ILE A 54 -8.89 -17.84 2.83
N PRO A 55 -8.24 -17.63 4.00
CA PRO A 55 -8.42 -18.50 5.14
C PRO A 55 -9.82 -18.35 5.75
N HIS A 56 -10.38 -19.43 6.30
CA HIS A 56 -11.76 -19.47 6.81
C HIS A 56 -12.04 -18.50 7.98
N ASN A 57 -11.00 -18.00 8.65
CA ASN A 57 -11.09 -17.05 9.76
C ASN A 57 -11.10 -15.57 9.32
N LEU A 58 -10.94 -15.30 8.02
CA LEU A 58 -10.94 -13.94 7.48
C LEU A 58 -12.28 -13.68 6.79
N PRO A 59 -13.09 -12.70 7.26
CA PRO A 59 -14.36 -12.41 6.63
C PRO A 59 -14.11 -11.78 5.24
N LEU A 60 -14.88 -12.23 4.25
CA LEU A 60 -14.63 -11.94 2.83
C LEU A 60 -14.71 -10.45 2.49
N ASP A 61 -15.60 -9.73 3.17
CA ASP A 61 -15.76 -8.28 3.07
C ASP A 61 -14.55 -7.50 3.58
N ALA A 62 -13.84 -8.02 4.59
CA ALA A 62 -12.58 -7.46 5.07
C ALA A 62 -11.37 -7.91 4.24
N ALA A 63 -11.48 -9.05 3.55
CA ALA A 63 -10.42 -9.58 2.69
C ALA A 63 -10.28 -8.76 1.39
N ALA A 64 -11.38 -8.34 0.77
CA ALA A 64 -11.32 -7.62 -0.52
C ALA A 64 -10.48 -6.32 -0.47
N PRO A 65 -10.64 -5.42 0.54
CA PRO A 65 -9.81 -4.22 0.65
C PRO A 65 -8.32 -4.49 0.86
N PHE A 66 -7.94 -5.68 1.35
CA PHE A 66 -6.54 -6.07 1.49
C PHE A 66 -5.82 -6.12 0.14
N PHE A 67 -6.54 -6.50 -0.92
CA PHE A 67 -6.00 -6.63 -2.27
C PHE A 67 -6.21 -5.37 -3.12
N ALA A 68 -6.91 -4.36 -2.57
CA ALA A 68 -7.19 -3.10 -3.25
C ALA A 68 -6.18 -2.02 -2.89
N SER A 69 -5.83 -1.19 -3.86
CA SER A 69 -4.76 -0.20 -3.73
C SER A 69 -5.15 1.05 -2.92
N GLU A 70 -6.44 1.38 -2.89
CA GLU A 70 -6.97 2.56 -2.20
C GLU A 70 -6.88 2.50 -0.66
N SER A 71 -6.76 1.29 -0.11
CA SER A 71 -6.70 1.07 1.34
C SER A 71 -5.28 0.97 1.89
N GLN A 72 -4.25 1.10 1.04
CA GLN A 72 -2.85 0.84 1.42
C GLN A 72 -2.39 1.65 2.64
N CYS A 73 -2.82 2.91 2.80
CA CYS A 73 -2.48 3.71 3.99
C CYS A 73 -3.16 3.18 5.26
N HIS A 74 -4.45 2.85 5.21
CA HIS A 74 -5.17 2.29 6.36
C HIS A 74 -4.66 0.90 6.72
N LEU A 75 -4.33 0.11 5.70
CA LEU A 75 -3.78 -1.23 5.84
C LEU A 75 -2.38 -1.18 6.43
N ALA A 76 -1.51 -0.29 5.95
CA ALA A 76 -0.17 -0.10 6.49
C ALA A 76 -0.23 0.22 7.99
N VAL A 77 -1.10 1.15 8.42
CA VAL A 77 -1.25 1.46 9.85
C VAL A 77 -1.64 0.22 10.65
N LYS A 78 -2.65 -0.54 10.20
CA LYS A 78 -3.09 -1.75 10.91
C LYS A 78 -2.03 -2.85 10.92
N PHE A 79 -1.31 -3.01 9.82
CA PHE A 79 -0.26 -4.02 9.66
C PHE A 79 0.96 -3.69 10.52
N ASP A 80 1.44 -2.46 10.48
CA ASP A 80 2.57 -2.00 11.29
C ASP A 80 2.23 -2.08 12.79
N LYS A 81 1.00 -1.74 13.18
CA LYS A 81 0.52 -1.95 14.56
C LYS A 81 0.49 -3.43 14.94
N ALA A 82 0.06 -4.32 14.04
CA ALA A 82 0.06 -5.76 14.28
C ALA A 82 1.49 -6.34 14.41
N MET A 83 2.47 -5.74 13.71
CA MET A 83 3.89 -6.05 13.86
C MET A 83 4.52 -5.46 15.14
N GLY A 84 3.76 -4.72 15.95
CA GLY A 84 4.24 -4.10 17.18
C GLY A 84 5.03 -2.81 16.97
N ALA A 85 4.99 -2.22 15.77
CA ALA A 85 5.64 -0.94 15.50
C ALA A 85 4.88 0.22 16.16
N LYS A 86 5.61 1.31 16.45
CA LYS A 86 5.03 2.59 16.83
C LYS A 86 4.68 3.36 15.56
N VAL A 87 3.38 3.52 15.30
CA VAL A 87 2.87 4.09 14.05
C VAL A 87 2.49 5.55 14.24
N THR A 88 3.09 6.40 13.41
CA THR A 88 2.81 7.84 13.37
C THR A 88 2.15 8.17 12.04
N VAL A 89 0.96 8.77 12.08
CA VAL A 89 0.27 9.23 10.87
C VAL A 89 0.52 10.71 10.65
N ILE A 90 1.05 11.04 9.47
CA ILE A 90 1.28 12.42 9.04
C ILE A 90 0.25 12.76 7.97
N SER A 91 -0.49 13.85 8.14
CA SER A 91 -1.49 14.26 7.16
C SER A 91 -1.60 15.78 7.04
N THR A 92 -2.01 16.28 5.89
CA THR A 92 -2.36 17.70 5.73
C THR A 92 -3.67 18.08 6.40
N SER A 93 -4.54 17.11 6.66
CA SER A 93 -5.92 17.33 7.11
C SER A 93 -6.16 16.84 8.53
N ILE A 94 -6.42 17.77 9.45
CA ILE A 94 -6.72 17.47 10.87
C ILE A 94 -7.97 16.58 11.04
N ASN A 95 -8.91 16.62 10.09
CA ASN A 95 -10.14 15.82 10.12
C ASN A 95 -9.85 14.30 10.19
N LYS A 96 -8.69 13.87 9.70
CA LYS A 96 -8.28 12.45 9.73
C LYS A 96 -7.73 12.02 11.09
N LYS A 97 -7.48 12.94 12.03
CA LYS A 97 -6.90 12.65 13.36
C LYS A 97 -7.76 11.67 14.16
N LYS A 98 -9.08 11.89 14.21
CA LYS A 98 -9.99 10.99 14.95
C LYS A 98 -9.98 9.58 14.36
N ALA A 99 -10.01 9.47 13.03
CA ALA A 99 -9.97 8.18 12.35
C ALA A 99 -8.62 7.47 12.55
N ALA A 100 -7.51 8.19 12.41
CA ALA A 100 -6.17 7.63 12.59
C ALA A 100 -5.95 7.07 14.02
N LEU A 101 -6.31 7.85 15.04
CA LEU A 101 -6.07 7.45 16.43
C LEU A 101 -7.11 6.43 16.93
N LYS A 102 -8.41 6.65 16.66
CA LYS A 102 -9.47 5.79 17.24
C LYS A 102 -9.83 4.59 16.37
N ASN A 103 -9.85 4.75 15.04
CA ASN A 103 -10.33 3.68 14.16
C ASN A 103 -9.18 2.81 13.64
N LEU A 104 -8.00 3.41 13.40
CA LEU A 104 -6.83 2.68 12.88
C LEU A 104 -5.83 2.30 13.98
N GLY A 105 -5.86 2.96 15.14
CA GLY A 105 -4.99 2.64 16.27
C GLY A 105 -3.57 3.19 16.14
N ALA A 106 -3.37 4.28 15.38
CA ALA A 106 -2.09 4.98 15.34
C ALA A 106 -1.72 5.55 16.72
N ASP A 107 -0.43 5.54 17.07
CA ASP A 107 0.06 6.02 18.36
C ASP A 107 0.17 7.55 18.39
N SER A 108 0.41 8.17 17.24
CA SER A 108 0.60 9.61 17.11
C SER A 108 0.08 10.13 15.77
N PHE A 109 -0.34 11.40 15.77
CA PHE A 109 -0.85 12.08 14.58
C PHE A 109 -0.29 13.49 14.52
N PHE A 110 0.31 13.84 13.38
CA PHE A 110 0.88 15.17 13.13
C PHE A 110 0.30 15.78 11.86
N VAL A 111 0.14 17.10 11.89
CA VAL A 111 -0.30 17.86 10.71
C VAL A 111 0.92 18.34 9.95
N SER A 112 1.07 17.95 8.67
CA SER A 112 2.29 18.29 7.90
C SER A 112 2.45 19.79 7.62
N ARG A 113 1.38 20.58 7.75
CA ARG A 113 1.40 22.04 7.62
C ARG A 113 1.92 22.75 8.87
N ASP A 114 1.98 22.07 10.00
CA ASP A 114 2.41 22.61 11.27
C ASP A 114 3.90 22.26 11.48
N GLN A 115 4.77 23.25 11.24
CA GLN A 115 6.21 23.05 11.32
C GLN A 115 6.68 22.77 12.74
N ASP A 116 6.06 23.39 13.75
CA ASP A 116 6.45 23.21 15.15
C ASP A 116 6.20 21.76 15.59
N GLN A 117 5.08 21.18 15.14
CA GLN A 117 4.77 19.76 15.36
C GLN A 117 5.76 18.81 14.68
N LEU A 118 6.22 19.13 13.46
CA LEU A 118 7.17 18.29 12.73
C LEU A 118 8.59 18.36 13.31
N GLN A 119 9.00 19.50 13.87
CA GLN A 119 10.32 19.63 14.49
C GLN A 119 10.51 18.68 15.69
N VAL A 120 9.44 18.39 16.44
CA VAL A 120 9.48 17.48 17.60
C VAL A 120 9.86 16.05 17.20
N ILE A 121 9.52 15.65 15.98
CA ILE A 121 9.75 14.29 15.48
C ILE A 121 10.89 14.22 14.45
N ASN A 122 11.70 15.28 14.33
CA ASN A 122 12.83 15.33 13.42
C ASN A 122 13.88 14.27 13.81
N GLY A 123 14.31 13.43 12.87
CA GLY A 123 15.25 12.34 13.13
C GLY A 123 14.73 11.26 14.09
N THR A 124 13.42 11.01 14.16
CA THR A 124 12.83 10.03 15.10
C THR A 124 12.22 8.80 14.43
N LEU A 125 11.99 8.83 13.11
CA LEU A 125 11.34 7.76 12.37
C LEU A 125 12.36 6.81 11.74
N ASP A 126 12.14 5.50 11.89
CA ASP A 126 12.97 4.46 11.26
C ASP A 126 12.60 4.23 9.79
N GLY A 127 11.37 4.56 9.41
CA GLY A 127 10.90 4.50 8.03
C GLY A 127 9.62 5.29 7.82
N ILE A 128 9.38 5.68 6.57
CA ILE A 128 8.16 6.38 6.15
C ILE A 128 7.61 5.65 4.93
N ILE A 129 6.33 5.31 4.98
CA ILE A 129 5.55 4.84 3.83
C ILE A 129 4.75 6.03 3.32
N ASP A 130 5.14 6.57 2.18
CA ASP A 130 4.49 7.70 1.55
C ASP A 130 3.47 7.21 0.51
N THR A 131 2.20 7.49 0.77
CA THR A 131 1.07 7.10 -0.07
C THR A 131 0.40 8.30 -0.75
N ILE A 132 1.07 9.45 -0.85
CA ILE A 132 0.48 10.66 -1.43
C ILE A 132 0.50 10.56 -2.96
N SER A 133 -0.67 10.38 -3.57
CA SER A 133 -0.87 10.34 -5.04
C SER A 133 -0.78 11.71 -5.73
N ALA A 134 -0.06 12.67 -5.15
CA ALA A 134 0.08 14.02 -5.66
C ALA A 134 1.50 14.55 -5.42
N GLN A 135 1.94 15.50 -6.25
CA GLN A 135 3.24 16.13 -6.08
C GLN A 135 3.32 16.85 -4.73
N HIS A 136 4.35 16.56 -3.95
CA HIS A 136 4.57 17.15 -2.63
C HIS A 136 6.08 17.13 -2.29
N PRO A 137 6.55 17.98 -1.36
CA PRO A 137 7.97 18.08 -1.05
C PRO A 137 8.44 16.88 -0.20
N LEU A 138 9.50 16.21 -0.64
CA LEU A 138 10.10 15.07 0.07
C LEU A 138 11.12 15.48 1.13
N LEU A 139 11.76 16.64 0.96
CA LEU A 139 12.78 17.14 1.90
C LEU A 139 12.29 17.20 3.36
N PRO A 140 11.07 17.71 3.65
CA PRO A 140 10.54 17.70 5.01
C PRO A 140 10.38 16.28 5.58
N LEU A 141 10.03 15.28 4.77
CA LEU A 141 9.87 13.90 5.21
C LEU A 141 11.22 13.25 5.51
N LEU A 142 12.23 13.52 4.68
CA LEU A 142 13.59 13.04 4.90
C LEU A 142 14.19 13.54 6.21
N GLY A 143 13.86 14.77 6.63
CA GLY A 143 14.30 15.30 7.93
C GLY A 143 13.78 14.48 9.12
N LEU A 144 12.59 13.88 9.00
CA LEU A 144 11.98 13.10 10.07
C LEU A 144 12.64 11.73 10.26
N LEU A 145 13.38 11.25 9.25
CA LEU A 145 14.04 9.96 9.28
C LEU A 145 15.35 10.02 10.08
N LYS A 146 15.62 8.95 10.85
CA LYS A 146 16.92 8.70 11.46
C LYS A 146 18.00 8.45 10.40
N THR A 147 19.26 8.44 10.84
CA THR A 147 20.34 7.85 10.05
C THR A 147 19.99 6.41 9.69
N HIS A 148 20.10 6.07 8.40
CA HIS A 148 19.65 4.79 7.81
C HIS A 148 18.12 4.58 7.78
N GLY A 149 17.32 5.63 7.97
CA GLY A 149 15.88 5.54 7.78
C GLY A 149 15.50 5.36 6.31
N ASN A 150 14.45 4.59 6.05
CA ASN A 150 13.99 4.27 4.70
C ASN A 150 12.72 5.05 4.33
N LEU A 151 12.74 5.73 3.18
CA LEU A 151 11.54 6.33 2.57
C LEU A 151 11.03 5.41 1.46
N ILE A 152 9.86 4.83 1.66
CA ILE A 152 9.19 3.95 0.68
C ILE A 152 8.07 4.74 0.03
N LEU A 153 8.23 5.06 -1.25
CA LEU A 153 7.22 5.74 -2.05
C LEU A 153 6.28 4.70 -2.66
N VAL A 154 5.02 4.73 -2.24
CA VAL A 154 3.94 3.90 -2.78
C VAL A 154 2.91 4.83 -3.43
N VAL A 155 3.31 5.35 -4.58
CA VAL A 155 2.52 6.31 -5.37
C VAL A 155 1.94 5.55 -6.57
N LEU A 156 0.64 5.71 -6.80
CA LEU A 156 -0.10 5.16 -7.96
C LEU A 156 -0.29 6.23 -9.02
#